data_AF-A0A6H0AAA5-F1
#
_entry.id   AF-A0A6H0AAA5-F1
#
_cell.length_a   1.000
_cell.length_b   1.000
_cell.length_c   1.000
_cell.angle_alpha   90.00
_cell.angle_beta   90.00
_cell.angle_gamma   90.00
#
_symmetry.space_group_name_H-M   'P 1'
#
loop_
_entity.id
_entity.type
_entity.pdbx_description
1 polymer ?
#
loop_
_entity_poly.entity_id
_entity_poly.type
_entity_poly.pdbx_seq_one_letter_code
_entity_poly.pdbx_strand_id
1 'polypeptide(L)'
;MQAEQCWHTSLAPLMAEVRQQMGDGPVYLSFDIDSLDPIWAPGTGTPEVGGLSSIQALEIVRGCRGLNLIGADLVEVSPPTTSGNTPSWRPTCCTRCSASCPA
;
A
#
# COMPACT_ATOMS: atom_id res chain seq x y z
N MET A 1 13.66 -7.29 2.81
CA MET A 1 13.82 -6.24 1.80
C MET A 1 13.96 -4.93 2.54
N GLN A 2 14.98 -4.13 2.23
CA GLN A 2 15.14 -2.79 2.80
C GLN A 2 14.64 -1.74 1.80
N ALA A 3 14.24 -0.55 2.26
CA ALA A 3 13.67 0.50 1.41
C ALA A 3 14.61 0.93 0.29
N GLU A 4 15.91 0.95 0.56
CA GLU A 4 16.98 1.34 -0.37
C GLU A 4 17.03 0.46 -1.62
N GLN A 5 16.62 -0.82 -1.50
CA GLN A 5 16.57 -1.75 -2.63
C GLN A 5 15.42 -1.44 -3.59
N CYS A 6 14.43 -0.67 -3.13
CA CYS A 6 13.24 -0.29 -3.87
C CYS A 6 13.39 1.11 -4.50
N TRP A 7 14.39 1.89 -4.11
CA TRP A 7 14.54 3.25 -4.60
C TRP A 7 14.80 3.28 -6.11
N HIS A 8 14.16 4.26 -6.77
CA HIS A 8 14.29 4.52 -8.21
C HIS A 8 13.93 3.35 -9.16
N THR A 9 13.29 2.30 -8.65
CA THR A 9 12.94 1.10 -9.42
C THR A 9 11.45 0.77 -9.27
N SER A 10 10.84 0.18 -10.31
CA SER A 10 9.47 -0.37 -10.25
C SER A 10 9.47 -1.68 -9.47
N LEU A 11 8.42 -1.91 -8.68
CA LEU A 11 8.25 -3.13 -7.90
C LEU A 11 7.50 -4.23 -8.66
N ALA A 12 7.08 -3.98 -9.89
CA ALA A 12 6.39 -4.98 -10.71
C ALA A 12 7.21 -6.29 -10.92
N PRO A 13 8.53 -6.25 -11.20
CA PRO A 13 9.34 -7.47 -11.31
C PRO A 13 9.47 -8.21 -9.98
N LEU A 14 9.68 -7.47 -8.89
CA LEU A 14 9.74 -8.03 -7.53
C LEU A 14 8.45 -8.77 -7.19
N MET A 15 7.29 -8.19 -7.51
CA MET A 15 6.00 -8.85 -7.28
C MET A 15 5.82 -10.11 -8.14
N ALA A 16 6.47 -10.22 -9.29
CA ALA A 16 6.46 -11.46 -10.08
C ALA A 16 7.24 -12.59 -9.39
N GLU A 17 8.40 -12.27 -8.80
CA GLU A 17 9.17 -13.21 -8.00
C GLU A 17 8.42 -13.65 -6.75
N VAL A 18 7.78 -12.69 -6.04
CA VAL A 18 6.93 -12.99 -4.88
C VAL A 18 5.79 -13.93 -5.26
N ARG A 19 5.13 -13.70 -6.40
CA ARG A 19 4.08 -14.62 -6.89
C ARG A 19 4.60 -16.02 -7.15
N GLN A 20 5.76 -16.14 -7.79
CA GLN A 20 6.38 -17.44 -8.05
C GLN A 20 6.75 -18.16 -6.74
N GLN A 21 7.20 -17.41 -5.73
CA GLN A 21 7.59 -17.97 -4.44
C GLN A 21 6.40 -18.44 -3.61
N MET A 22 5.26 -17.72 -3.64
CA MET A 22 4.07 -18.08 -2.88
C MET A 22 3.26 -19.23 -3.51
N GLY A 23 3.36 -19.40 -4.84
CA GLY A 23 2.65 -20.46 -5.57
C GLY A 23 1.13 -20.38 -5.37
N ASP A 24 0.47 -21.55 -5.27
CA ASP A 24 -0.98 -21.66 -5.12
C ASP A 24 -1.45 -21.71 -3.64
N GLY A 25 -0.52 -21.55 -2.69
CA GLY A 25 -0.81 -21.58 -1.27
C GLY A 25 -1.67 -20.38 -0.81
N PRO A 26 -2.39 -20.50 0.32
CA PRO A 26 -3.14 -19.37 0.87
C PRO A 26 -2.19 -18.26 1.33
N VAL A 27 -2.39 -17.04 0.85
CA VAL A 27 -1.57 -15.86 1.16
C VAL A 27 -2.39 -14.85 1.95
N TYR A 28 -1.79 -14.28 2.99
CA TYR A 28 -2.36 -13.17 3.74
C TYR A 28 -1.52 -11.91 3.50
N LEU A 29 -2.16 -10.80 3.15
CA LEU A 29 -1.49 -9.52 2.90
C LEU A 29 -1.63 -8.60 4.11
N SER A 30 -0.54 -8.33 4.80
CA SER A 30 -0.51 -7.26 5.79
C SER A 30 0.25 -6.07 5.23
N PHE A 31 -0.38 -4.89 5.23
CA PHE A 31 0.22 -3.66 4.73
C PHE A 31 0.32 -2.63 5.86
N ASP A 32 1.54 -2.29 6.24
CA ASP A 32 1.81 -1.20 7.17
C ASP A 32 1.88 0.13 6.42
N ILE A 33 1.12 1.12 6.87
CA ILE A 33 1.11 2.44 6.24
C ILE A 33 2.38 3.25 6.58
N ASP A 34 3.12 2.87 7.63
CA ASP A 34 4.39 3.49 8.00
C ASP A 34 5.51 3.22 6.97
N SER A 35 5.31 2.22 6.11
CA SER A 35 6.24 1.84 5.05
C SER A 35 6.21 2.84 3.89
N LEU A 36 5.20 3.70 3.83
CA LEU A 36 5.12 4.81 2.90
C LEU A 36 5.88 6.02 3.43
N ASP A 37 6.44 6.81 2.52
CA ASP A 37 7.02 8.09 2.92
C ASP A 37 5.98 8.98 3.64
N PRO A 38 6.35 9.69 4.72
CA PRO A 38 5.44 10.52 5.51
C PRO A 38 4.72 11.60 4.69
N ILE A 39 5.26 11.99 3.53
CA ILE A 39 4.56 12.89 2.60
C ILE A 39 3.24 12.31 2.09
N TRP A 40 3.15 10.98 1.98
CA TRP A 40 1.97 10.24 1.55
C TRP A 40 1.17 9.69 2.74
N ALA A 41 1.84 9.34 3.83
CA ALA A 41 1.22 8.78 5.03
C ALA A 41 1.63 9.55 6.30
N PRO A 42 1.16 10.80 6.51
CA PRO A 42 1.53 11.59 7.68
C PRO A 42 0.84 11.12 8.98
N GLY A 43 -0.20 10.28 8.87
CA GLY A 43 -0.99 9.76 9.97
C GLY A 43 -0.52 8.38 10.44
N THR A 44 0.74 8.28 10.86
CA THR A 44 1.30 7.08 11.52
C THR A 44 1.95 7.46 12.85
N GLY A 45 2.02 6.53 13.80
CA GLY A 45 2.68 6.73 15.10
C GLY A 45 4.21 6.88 14.99
N THR A 46 4.81 6.32 13.94
CA THR A 46 6.26 6.25 13.72
C THR A 46 6.61 6.58 12.27
N PRO A 47 6.60 7.88 11.89
CA PRO A 47 6.93 8.28 10.53
C PRO A 47 8.42 8.07 10.24
N GLU A 48 8.75 7.20 9.29
CA GLU A 48 10.11 6.93 8.83
C GLU A 48 10.35 7.54 7.44
N VAL A 49 11.37 8.40 7.31
CA VAL A 49 11.67 9.11 6.06
C VAL A 49 12.34 8.19 5.04
N GLY A 50 12.04 8.38 3.74
CA GLY A 50 12.65 7.59 2.67
C GLY A 50 11.95 6.24 2.41
N GLY A 51 10.68 6.14 2.82
CA GLY A 51 9.82 5.00 2.55
C GLY A 51 9.39 4.89 1.08
N LEU A 52 8.44 3.99 0.83
CA LEU A 52 7.89 3.74 -0.50
C LEU A 52 7.04 4.93 -0.98
N SER A 53 7.04 5.14 -2.29
CA SER A 53 6.07 6.04 -2.92
C SER A 53 4.69 5.37 -3.04
N SER A 54 3.63 6.19 -3.12
CA SER A 54 2.26 5.70 -3.34
C SER A 54 2.11 4.88 -4.63
N ILE A 55 2.89 5.18 -5.67
CA ILE A 55 2.93 4.42 -6.92
C ILE A 55 3.45 3.00 -6.68
N GLN A 56 4.57 2.87 -5.95
CA GLN A 56 5.18 1.58 -5.63
C GLN A 56 4.27 0.72 -4.74
N ALA A 57 3.59 1.33 -3.77
CA ALA A 57 2.60 0.62 -2.97
C ALA A 57 1.44 0.08 -3.83
N LEU A 58 0.95 0.85 -4.81
CA LEU A 58 -0.06 0.37 -5.74
C LEU A 58 0.46 -0.75 -6.64
N GLU A 59 1.73 -0.72 -7.04
CA GLU A 59 2.36 -1.82 -7.79
C GLU A 59 2.41 -3.12 -6.96
N ILE A 60 2.68 -3.03 -5.65
CA ILE A 60 2.61 -4.17 -4.72
C ILE A 60 1.20 -4.74 -4.68
N VAL A 61 0.20 -3.90 -4.36
CA VAL A 61 -1.19 -4.34 -4.20
C VAL A 61 -1.75 -4.93 -5.50
N ARG A 62 -1.48 -4.30 -6.64
CA ARG A 62 -1.87 -4.82 -7.96
C ARG A 62 -1.10 -6.08 -8.33
N GLY A 63 0.16 -6.18 -7.90
CA GLY A 63 1.02 -7.33 -8.09
C GLY A 63 0.55 -8.58 -7.34
N CYS A 64 -0.28 -8.45 -6.32
CA CYS A 64 -0.92 -9.58 -5.65
C CYS A 64 -2.03 -10.25 -6.49
N ARG A 65 -2.42 -9.67 -7.63
CA ARG A 65 -3.41 -10.28 -8.53
C ARG A 65 -2.92 -11.66 -8.99
N GLY A 66 -3.75 -12.67 -8.77
CA GLY A 66 -3.44 -14.07 -9.11
C GLY A 66 -2.94 -14.91 -7.94
N LEU A 67 -2.67 -14.30 -6.78
CA LEU A 67 -2.43 -15.04 -5.54
C LEU A 67 -3.75 -15.51 -4.91
N ASN A 68 -3.70 -16.62 -4.19
CA ASN A 68 -4.81 -17.10 -3.36
C ASN A 68 -4.89 -16.29 -2.05
N LEU A 69 -5.33 -15.03 -2.16
CA LEU A 69 -5.47 -14.13 -1.02
C LEU A 69 -6.63 -14.56 -0.12
N ILE A 70 -6.32 -15.01 1.10
CA ILE A 70 -7.32 -15.41 2.11
C ILE A 70 -7.77 -14.24 3.00
N GLY A 71 -7.04 -13.13 2.96
CA GLY A 71 -7.35 -11.94 3.75
C GLY A 71 -6.31 -10.84 3.53
N ALA A 72 -6.65 -9.63 3.97
CA ALA A 72 -5.71 -8.53 4.04
C ALA A 72 -6.05 -7.61 5.22
N ASP A 73 -5.02 -7.02 5.83
CA ASP A 73 -5.16 -5.92 6.79
C ASP A 73 -4.32 -4.71 6.40
N LEU A 74 -4.77 -3.55 6.91
CA LEU A 74 -4.08 -2.27 6.80
C LEU A 74 -3.87 -1.78 8.24
N VAL A 75 -2.61 -1.71 8.65
CA VAL A 75 -2.21 -1.40 10.03
C VAL A 75 -1.55 -0.02 10.14
N GLU A 76 -1.41 0.46 11.38
CA GLU A 76 -0.77 1.74 11.75
C GLU A 76 -1.40 3.02 11.15
N VAL A 77 -2.66 2.93 10.73
CA VAL A 77 -3.43 4.12 10.38
C VAL A 77 -3.80 4.87 11.66
N SER A 78 -3.07 5.96 11.94
CA SER A 78 -3.37 6.89 13.02
C SER A 78 -4.13 8.10 12.46
N PRO A 79 -5.45 8.24 12.76
CA PRO A 79 -6.21 9.40 12.31
C PRO A 79 -5.60 10.69 12.88
N PRO A 80 -5.49 11.78 12.09
CA PRO A 80 -4.91 13.02 12.57
C PRO A 80 -5.72 13.57 13.76
N THR A 81 -5.05 13.77 14.90
CA THR A 81 -5.61 14.48 16.05
C THR A 81 -5.92 15.91 15.63
N THR A 82 -7.20 16.26 15.59
CA THR A 82 -7.67 17.53 15.03
C THR A 82 -7.18 18.70 15.88
N SER A 83 -6.30 19.55 15.33
CA SER A 83 -6.26 20.97 15.70
C SER A 83 -5.82 21.81 14.50
N GLY A 84 -6.74 22.62 13.97
CA GLY A 84 -6.47 23.82 13.16
C GLY A 84 -5.83 23.66 11.79
N ASN A 85 -6.68 23.64 10.75
CA ASN A 85 -6.42 24.29 9.45
C ASN A 85 -5.31 23.74 8.52
N THR A 86 -5.33 22.45 8.20
CA THR A 86 -4.57 21.86 7.06
C THR A 86 -5.33 20.68 6.44
N PRO A 87 -5.13 20.36 5.13
CA PRO A 87 -6.19 19.85 4.27
C PRO A 87 -6.70 18.50 4.76
N SER A 88 -8.01 18.45 5.00
CA SER A 88 -8.73 17.21 5.28
C SER A 88 -8.36 16.19 4.20
N TRP A 89 -7.85 15.03 4.62
CA TRP A 89 -7.93 13.82 3.82
C TRP A 89 -9.39 13.67 3.39
N ARG A 90 -9.71 14.13 2.18
CA ARG A 90 -10.96 13.75 1.52
C ARG A 90 -10.70 12.33 1.02
N PRO A 91 -11.38 11.31 1.55
CA PRO A 91 -11.29 9.98 0.99
C PRO A 91 -12.09 10.00 -0.32
N THR A 92 -11.51 10.51 -1.41
CA THR A 92 -12.11 10.42 -2.74
C THR A 92 -12.05 8.97 -3.27
N CYS A 93 -11.32 8.08 -2.58
CA CYS A 93 -11.24 6.66 -2.93
C CYS A 93 -11.91 5.77 -1.86
N CYS A 94 -13.10 6.13 -1.37
CA CYS A 94 -13.96 5.18 -0.66
C CYS A 94 -15.44 5.49 -0.87
N THR A 95 -15.87 5.56 -2.13
CA THR A 95 -17.28 5.29 -2.48
C THR A 95 -17.35 4.92 -3.95
N ARG A 96 -17.28 3.61 -4.22
CA ARG A 96 -18.04 2.86 -5.24
C ARG A 96 -17.30 1.59 -5.60
N CYS A 97 -17.40 0.60 -4.71
CA CYS A 97 -17.52 -0.77 -5.15
C CYS A 97 -18.88 -0.87 -5.87
N SER A 98 -18.92 -0.54 -7.15
CA SER A 98 -19.95 -1.04 -8.04
C SER A 98 -19.26 -1.44 -9.32
N ALA A 99 -19.37 -2.74 -9.63
CA ALA A 99 -19.09 -3.29 -10.93
C ALA A 99 -19.63 -2.39 -12.05
N SER A 100 -18.96 -2.46 -13.21
CA SER A 100 -19.24 -1.79 -14.49
C SER A 100 -18.61 -0.39 -14.71
N CYS A 101 -17.53 -0.37 -15.48
CA CYS A 101 -17.51 0.42 -16.73
C CYS A 101 -16.38 -0.08 -17.67
N PRO A 102 -16.65 -0.33 -18.95
CA PRO A 102 -15.68 -0.73 -19.96
C PRO A 102 -15.02 0.48 -20.65
N ALA A 103 -13.85 0.19 -21.25
CA ALA A 103 -13.00 1.02 -22.13
C ALA A 103 -12.53 2.38 -21.58
#